data_AF-A0A2L0VTA0-F1
#
_entry.id   AF-A0A2L0VTA0-F1
#
_cell.length_a   1.000
_cell.length_b   1.000
_cell.length_c   1.000
_cell.angle_alpha   90.00
_cell.angle_beta   90.00
_cell.angle_gamma   90.00
#
_symmetry.space_group_name_H-M   'P 1'
#
loop_
_entity.id
_entity.type
_entity.pdbx_description
1 polymer ?
#
loop_
_entity_poly.entity_id
_entity_poly.type
_entity_poly.pdbx_seq_one_letter_code
_entity_poly.pdbx_strand_id
1 'polypeptide(L)'
;MSAKSEAIEAAAEALIAARAKQEAAPGSRTRAGVDRAFARLMVLAAPRIRYFIRAHGLSDVAEDAEQACAIALHCAIERYDPRRARFATYMAWPIRAELQALRQRLRGGSARAGVPLSLDTLAGEGADGWLVDPRAEAATERAAADRLADAAADRLVAAWSARRRLAPGARAPHRTDTRLAAEEVLVRRYLLPVEAGPRLCESDRHIVRRALADIARHAAAG
;
A
#
# COMPACT_ATOMS: atom_id res chain seq x y z
N MET A 1 4.01 21.31 -29.78
CA MET A 1 3.87 19.90 -29.33
C MET A 1 5.20 19.19 -29.53
N SER A 2 5.50 18.13 -28.77
CA SER A 2 6.77 17.41 -28.94
C SER A 2 6.61 16.31 -29.98
N ALA A 3 7.54 16.23 -30.94
CA ALA A 3 7.60 15.17 -31.95
C ALA A 3 7.51 13.74 -31.35
N LYS A 4 7.97 13.57 -30.10
CA LYS A 4 7.86 12.29 -29.38
C LYS A 4 6.41 11.94 -29.02
N SER A 5 5.62 12.92 -28.60
CA SER A 5 4.20 12.70 -28.26
C SER A 5 3.39 12.36 -29.51
N GLU A 6 3.68 13.03 -30.63
CA GLU A 6 3.05 12.72 -31.93
C GLU A 6 3.42 11.33 -32.44
N ALA A 7 4.69 10.92 -32.29
CA ALA A 7 5.12 9.57 -32.65
C ALA A 7 4.42 8.47 -31.83
N ILE A 8 4.21 8.72 -30.52
CA ILE A 8 3.44 7.82 -29.65
C ILE A 8 1.99 7.74 -30.10
N GLU A 9 1.36 8.87 -30.42
CA GLU A 9 -0.02 8.91 -30.92
C GLU A 9 -0.17 8.08 -32.21
N ALA A 10 0.68 8.34 -33.20
CA ALA A 10 0.67 7.61 -34.47
C ALA A 10 0.93 6.10 -34.29
N ALA A 11 1.74 5.71 -33.30
CA ALA A 11 1.97 4.30 -32.99
C ALA A 11 0.74 3.65 -32.33
N ALA A 12 0.01 4.37 -31.48
CA ALA A 12 -1.23 3.90 -30.88
C ALA A 12 -2.33 3.71 -31.95
N GLU A 13 -2.52 4.69 -32.83
CA GLU A 13 -3.45 4.61 -33.96
C GLU A 13 -3.11 3.43 -34.90
N ALA A 14 -1.83 3.24 -35.22
CA ALA A 14 -1.38 2.12 -36.05
C ALA A 14 -1.66 0.76 -35.39
N LEU A 15 -1.51 0.65 -34.07
CA LEU A 15 -1.83 -0.57 -33.33
C LEU A 15 -3.33 -0.86 -33.32
N ILE A 16 -4.17 0.16 -33.12
CA ILE A 16 -5.63 0.03 -33.20
C ILE A 16 -6.05 -0.46 -34.58
N ALA A 17 -5.50 0.14 -35.64
CA ALA A 17 -5.76 -0.28 -37.02
C ALA A 17 -5.27 -1.71 -37.31
N ALA A 18 -4.13 -2.12 -36.75
CA ALA A 18 -3.62 -3.49 -36.88
C ALA A 18 -4.54 -4.50 -36.19
N ARG A 19 -5.07 -4.18 -35.00
CA ARG A 19 -6.03 -5.03 -34.28
C ARG A 19 -7.34 -5.19 -35.05
N ALA A 20 -7.89 -4.10 -35.58
CA ALA A 20 -9.10 -4.14 -36.40
C ALA A 20 -8.92 -5.04 -37.65
N LYS A 21 -7.74 -5.00 -38.28
CA LYS A 21 -7.41 -5.90 -39.41
C LYS A 21 -7.31 -7.36 -38.98
N GLN A 22 -6.72 -7.64 -37.82
CA GLN A 22 -6.63 -8.99 -37.26
C GLN A 22 -8.01 -9.55 -36.90
N GLU A 23 -8.90 -8.71 -36.37
CA GLU A 23 -10.28 -9.09 -36.04
C GLU A 23 -11.10 -9.38 -37.30
N ALA A 24 -10.98 -8.53 -38.33
CA ALA A 24 -11.67 -8.73 -39.61
C ALA A 24 -11.14 -9.93 -40.41
N ALA A 25 -9.84 -10.24 -40.30
CA ALA A 25 -9.20 -11.36 -41.00
C ALA A 25 -8.14 -12.03 -40.11
N PRO A 26 -8.56 -12.98 -39.26
CA PRO A 26 -7.65 -13.70 -38.37
C PRO A 26 -6.61 -14.50 -39.16
N GLY A 27 -5.32 -14.29 -38.86
CA GLY A 27 -4.24 -15.02 -39.50
C GLY A 27 -2.87 -14.74 -38.89
N SER A 28 -1.87 -15.55 -39.24
CA SER A 28 -0.51 -15.41 -38.72
C SER A 28 0.14 -14.07 -39.11
N ARG A 29 -0.10 -13.60 -40.34
CA ARG A 29 0.45 -12.32 -40.85
C ARG A 29 -0.16 -11.11 -40.14
N THR A 30 -1.47 -11.12 -39.93
CA THR A 30 -2.20 -10.05 -39.26
C THR A 30 -1.84 -10.00 -37.77
N ARG A 31 -1.66 -11.16 -37.11
CA ARG A 31 -1.12 -11.25 -35.74
C ARG A 31 0.29 -10.66 -35.64
N ALA A 32 1.20 -11.06 -36.53
CA ALA A 32 2.54 -10.49 -36.59
C ALA A 32 2.54 -8.97 -36.91
N GLY A 33 1.48 -8.46 -37.54
CA GLY A 33 1.25 -7.02 -37.71
C GLY A 33 0.95 -6.32 -36.40
N VAL A 34 0.06 -6.89 -35.57
CA VAL A 34 -0.27 -6.39 -34.23
C VAL A 34 0.97 -6.40 -33.34
N ASP A 35 1.72 -7.51 -33.32
CA ASP A 35 2.92 -7.65 -32.49
C ASP A 35 3.98 -6.60 -32.83
N ARG A 36 4.23 -6.35 -34.12
CA ARG A 36 5.14 -5.29 -34.58
C ARG A 36 4.67 -3.88 -34.21
N ALA A 37 3.37 -3.61 -34.34
CA ALA A 37 2.82 -2.32 -33.96
C ALA A 37 2.93 -2.08 -32.44
N PHE A 38 2.65 -3.11 -31.64
CA PHE A 38 2.81 -3.04 -30.18
C PHE A 38 4.27 -2.88 -29.76
N ALA A 39 5.20 -3.64 -30.38
CA ALA A 39 6.63 -3.49 -30.14
C ALA A 39 7.12 -2.06 -30.44
N ARG A 40 6.64 -1.46 -31.54
CA ARG A 40 6.96 -0.06 -31.87
C ARG A 40 6.46 0.92 -30.81
N LEU A 41 5.25 0.72 -30.32
CA LEU A 41 4.70 1.54 -29.22
C LEU A 41 5.55 1.40 -27.94
N MET A 42 5.93 0.17 -27.59
CA MET A 42 6.79 -0.11 -26.44
C MET A 42 8.15 0.58 -26.54
N VAL A 43 8.80 0.54 -27.71
CA VAL A 43 10.07 1.24 -27.95
C VAL A 43 9.95 2.75 -27.71
N LEU A 44 8.87 3.36 -28.21
CA LEU A 44 8.61 4.79 -28.02
C LEU A 44 8.28 5.15 -26.57
N ALA A 45 7.57 4.26 -25.86
CA ALA A 45 7.19 4.42 -24.45
C ALA A 45 8.36 4.17 -23.48
N ALA A 46 9.38 3.42 -23.89
CA ALA A 46 10.43 2.89 -23.02
C ALA A 46 11.13 3.94 -22.13
N PRO A 47 11.49 5.16 -22.60
CA PRO A 47 12.08 6.17 -21.73
C PRO A 47 11.16 6.60 -20.58
N ARG A 48 9.85 6.68 -20.85
CA ARG A 48 8.82 7.03 -19.85
C ARG A 48 8.59 5.87 -18.88
N ILE A 49 8.54 4.64 -19.37
CA ILE A 49 8.44 3.43 -18.55
C ILE A 49 9.61 3.37 -17.57
N ARG A 50 10.86 3.49 -18.05
CA ARG A 50 12.06 3.52 -17.17
C ARG A 50 12.03 4.62 -16.13
N TYR A 51 11.47 5.78 -16.47
CA TYR A 51 11.25 6.84 -15.48
C TYR A 51 10.25 6.41 -14.41
N PHE A 52 9.09 5.88 -14.80
CA PHE A 52 8.07 5.45 -13.85
C PHE A 52 8.53 4.29 -12.96
N ILE A 53 9.25 3.30 -13.51
CA ILE A 53 9.82 2.18 -12.73
C ILE A 53 10.72 2.72 -11.61
N ARG A 54 11.64 3.64 -11.94
CA ARG A 54 12.51 4.28 -10.95
C ARG A 54 11.71 5.08 -9.92
N ALA A 55 10.72 5.85 -10.37
CA ALA A 55 9.89 6.67 -9.49
C ALA A 55 9.04 5.85 -8.50
N HIS A 56 8.67 4.62 -8.85
CA HIS A 56 7.95 3.69 -7.96
C HIS A 56 8.90 2.82 -7.12
N GLY A 57 10.22 3.01 -7.23
CA GLY A 57 11.22 2.25 -6.48
C GLY A 57 11.23 0.75 -6.84
N LEU A 58 11.03 0.43 -8.12
CA LEU A 58 10.99 -0.94 -8.66
C LEU A 58 12.20 -1.26 -9.56
N SER A 59 13.30 -0.51 -9.40
CA SER A 59 14.51 -0.69 -10.22
C SER A 59 15.17 -2.05 -10.04
N ASP A 60 14.99 -2.69 -8.89
CA ASP A 60 15.54 -4.01 -8.57
C ASP A 60 14.73 -5.16 -9.18
N VAL A 61 13.51 -4.88 -9.65
CA VAL A 61 12.60 -5.81 -10.35
C VAL A 61 12.18 -5.22 -11.70
N ALA A 62 13.14 -4.58 -12.39
CA ALA A 62 12.86 -3.79 -13.59
C ALA A 62 12.20 -4.60 -14.71
N GLU A 63 12.58 -5.87 -14.89
CA GLU A 63 12.00 -6.75 -15.91
C GLU A 63 10.50 -7.01 -15.66
N ASP A 64 10.13 -7.39 -14.44
CA ASP A 64 8.71 -7.58 -14.06
C ASP A 64 7.92 -6.29 -14.18
N ALA A 65 8.53 -5.16 -13.82
CA ALA A 65 7.91 -3.85 -13.93
C ALA A 65 7.72 -3.40 -15.39
N GLU A 66 8.64 -3.75 -16.29
CA GLU A 66 8.49 -3.55 -17.73
C GLU A 66 7.35 -4.41 -18.30
N GLN A 67 7.23 -5.66 -17.86
CA GLN A 67 6.11 -6.53 -18.25
C GLN A 67 4.76 -5.98 -17.76
N ALA A 68 4.69 -5.52 -16.50
CA ALA A 68 3.48 -4.88 -15.96
C ALA A 68 3.09 -3.63 -16.78
N CYS A 69 4.07 -2.83 -17.20
CA CYS A 69 3.85 -1.68 -18.08
C CYS A 69 3.38 -2.09 -19.48
N ALA A 70 3.88 -3.21 -20.02
CA ALA A 70 3.42 -3.75 -21.30
C ALA A 70 1.93 -4.17 -21.22
N ILE A 71 1.54 -4.88 -20.15
CA ILE A 71 0.14 -5.25 -19.90
C ILE A 71 -0.72 -3.98 -19.78
N ALA A 72 -0.26 -3.00 -19.00
CA ALA A 72 -0.96 -1.71 -18.84
C ALA A 72 -1.24 -1.05 -20.20
N LEU A 73 -0.23 -1.01 -21.08
CA LEU A 73 -0.36 -0.42 -22.42
C LEU A 73 -1.27 -1.23 -23.34
N HIS A 74 -1.21 -2.56 -23.25
CA HIS A 74 -2.11 -3.43 -23.99
C HIS A 74 -3.58 -3.14 -23.66
N CYS A 75 -3.92 -3.09 -22.37
CA CYS A 75 -5.27 -2.77 -21.90
C CYS A 75 -5.65 -1.31 -22.13
N ALA A 76 -4.69 -0.39 -22.04
CA ALA A 76 -4.93 1.04 -22.32
C ALA A 76 -5.41 1.26 -23.76
N ILE A 77 -4.85 0.54 -24.72
CA ILE A 77 -5.23 0.64 -26.14
C ILE A 77 -6.70 0.23 -26.36
N GLU A 78 -7.21 -0.76 -25.63
CA GLU A 78 -8.60 -1.23 -25.74
C GLU A 78 -9.61 -0.19 -25.27
N ARG A 79 -9.23 0.63 -24.29
CA ARG A 79 -10.10 1.62 -23.64
C ARG A 79 -9.81 3.04 -24.11
N TYR A 80 -8.91 3.20 -25.07
CA TYR A 80 -8.46 4.51 -25.53
C TYR A 80 -9.54 5.20 -26.37
N ASP A 81 -9.92 6.41 -25.96
CA ASP A 81 -10.79 7.30 -26.72
C ASP A 81 -10.02 8.58 -27.09
N PRO A 82 -9.67 8.78 -28.38
CA PRO A 82 -8.92 9.95 -28.84
C PRO A 82 -9.69 11.27 -28.67
N ARG A 83 -11.02 11.22 -28.49
CA ARG A 83 -11.84 12.43 -28.24
C ARG A 83 -11.66 12.98 -26.84
N ARG A 84 -11.28 12.13 -25.87
CA ARG A 84 -11.11 12.49 -24.45
C ARG A 84 -9.71 12.99 -24.15
N ALA A 85 -8.69 12.34 -24.70
CA ALA A 85 -7.30 12.70 -24.46
C ALA A 85 -6.37 12.16 -25.55
N ARG A 86 -5.20 12.76 -25.66
CA ARG A 86 -4.07 12.20 -26.41
C ARG A 86 -3.52 10.96 -25.69
N PHE A 87 -3.13 9.94 -26.44
CA PHE A 87 -2.63 8.68 -25.90
C PHE A 87 -1.39 8.88 -25.04
N ALA A 88 -0.47 9.75 -25.48
CA ALA A 88 0.76 10.07 -24.74
C ALA A 88 0.50 10.61 -23.32
N THR A 89 -0.66 11.24 -23.09
CA THR A 89 -1.12 11.71 -21.78
C THR A 89 -1.87 10.60 -21.05
N TYR A 90 -2.80 9.95 -21.75
CA TYR A 90 -3.65 8.90 -21.20
C TYR A 90 -2.83 7.71 -20.63
N MET A 91 -1.83 7.24 -21.37
CA MET A 91 -1.02 6.05 -21.04
C MET A 91 -0.32 6.15 -19.67
N ALA A 92 -0.06 7.36 -19.17
CA ALA A 92 0.62 7.55 -17.88
C ALA A 92 -0.25 7.13 -16.68
N TRP A 93 -1.57 7.13 -16.82
CA TRP A 93 -2.47 6.70 -15.75
C TRP A 93 -2.49 5.17 -15.54
N PRO A 94 -2.77 4.32 -16.54
CA PRO A 94 -2.77 2.87 -16.37
C PRO A 94 -1.38 2.33 -16.01
N ILE A 95 -0.30 2.91 -16.56
CA ILE A 95 1.08 2.54 -16.19
C ILE A 95 1.33 2.71 -14.69
N ARG A 96 0.93 3.85 -14.12
CA ARG A 96 1.11 4.10 -12.69
C ARG A 96 0.26 3.17 -11.83
N ALA A 97 -0.96 2.86 -12.25
CA ALA A 97 -1.83 1.92 -11.55
C ALA A 97 -1.22 0.51 -11.48
N GLU A 98 -0.73 -0.02 -12.60
CA GLU A 98 -0.11 -1.35 -12.63
C GLU A 98 1.20 -1.42 -11.85
N LEU A 99 2.06 -0.40 -11.95
CA LEU A 99 3.29 -0.34 -11.15
C LEU A 99 2.99 -0.25 -9.65
N GLN A 100 1.97 0.51 -9.26
CA GLN A 100 1.55 0.57 -7.87
C GLN A 100 0.98 -0.77 -7.40
N ALA A 101 0.20 -1.46 -8.22
CA ALA A 101 -0.31 -2.79 -7.90
C ALA A 101 0.82 -3.83 -7.77
N LEU A 102 1.84 -3.77 -8.64
CA LEU A 102 3.04 -4.61 -8.55
C LEU A 102 3.82 -4.30 -7.27
N ARG A 103 4.04 -3.02 -6.96
CA ARG A 103 4.71 -2.61 -5.71
C ARG A 103 3.98 -3.12 -4.48
N GLN A 104 2.66 -3.02 -4.44
CA GLN A 104 1.85 -3.54 -3.33
C GLN A 104 1.97 -5.07 -3.22
N ARG A 105 1.96 -5.80 -4.34
CA ARG A 105 2.20 -7.25 -4.39
C ARG A 105 3.54 -7.66 -3.80
N LEU A 106 4.60 -6.91 -4.11
CA LEU A 106 5.96 -7.25 -3.71
C LEU A 106 6.36 -6.73 -2.32
N ARG A 107 5.81 -5.58 -1.91
CA ARG A 107 6.26 -4.82 -0.72
C ARG A 107 5.16 -4.58 0.31
N GLY A 108 3.89 -4.73 -0.07
CA GLY A 108 2.78 -4.72 0.87
C GLY A 108 2.74 -6.05 1.59
N GLY A 109 3.07 -6.06 2.89
CA GLY A 109 3.07 -7.24 3.75
C GLY A 109 1.69 -7.79 4.08
N SER A 110 0.86 -8.00 3.06
CA SER A 110 -0.41 -8.72 3.16
C SER A 110 -0.47 -9.68 1.98
N ALA A 111 -0.41 -10.97 2.26
CA ALA A 111 -0.53 -12.10 1.36
C ALA A 111 -1.90 -12.20 0.63
N ARG A 112 -2.45 -11.08 0.15
CA ARG A 112 -3.77 -10.97 -0.48
C ARG A 112 -3.79 -9.95 -1.62
N ALA A 113 -2.85 -10.06 -2.54
CA ALA A 113 -3.12 -9.65 -3.91
C ALA A 113 -3.61 -10.88 -4.68
N GLY A 114 -4.70 -11.48 -4.19
CA GLY A 114 -5.50 -12.36 -5.01
C GLY A 114 -6.15 -11.51 -6.11
N VAL A 115 -6.18 -12.04 -7.33
CA VAL A 115 -7.07 -11.53 -8.37
C VAL A 115 -8.47 -11.40 -7.74
N PRO A 116 -9.19 -10.27 -7.90
CA PRO A 116 -10.57 -10.20 -7.48
C PRO A 116 -11.38 -11.19 -8.32
N LEU A 117 -11.55 -12.40 -7.79
CA LEU A 117 -12.48 -13.40 -8.28
C LEU A 117 -13.86 -13.01 -7.77
N SER A 118 -14.85 -12.98 -8.67
CA SER A 118 -16.23 -12.78 -8.26
C SER A 118 -16.68 -13.98 -7.43
N LEU A 119 -17.28 -13.70 -6.27
CA LEU A 119 -17.85 -14.73 -5.40
C LEU A 119 -18.88 -15.58 -6.16
N ASP A 120 -19.66 -14.97 -7.06
CA ASP A 120 -20.66 -15.66 -7.89
C ASP A 120 -20.03 -16.70 -8.83
N THR A 121 -18.79 -16.45 -9.29
CA THR A 121 -18.05 -17.38 -10.15
C THR A 121 -17.50 -18.56 -9.37
N LEU A 122 -17.13 -18.35 -8.11
CA LEU A 122 -16.58 -19.38 -7.22
C LEU A 122 -17.68 -20.23 -6.55
N ALA A 123 -18.82 -19.63 -6.23
CA ALA A 123 -19.97 -20.33 -5.64
C ALA A 123 -20.54 -21.40 -6.60
N GLY A 124 -20.53 -21.13 -7.91
CA GLY A 124 -20.92 -22.11 -8.94
C GLY A 124 -20.02 -23.35 -9.02
N GLU A 125 -18.79 -23.27 -8.51
CA GLU A 125 -17.82 -24.38 -8.46
C GLU A 125 -17.74 -25.07 -7.09
N GLY A 126 -18.62 -24.72 -6.14
CA GLY A 126 -18.66 -25.33 -4.82
C GLY A 126 -17.60 -24.82 -3.83
N ALA A 127 -17.03 -23.64 -4.09
CA ALA A 127 -15.99 -23.03 -3.26
C ALA A 127 -16.48 -22.56 -1.87
N ASP A 128 -17.80 -22.53 -1.62
CA ASP A 128 -18.38 -22.12 -0.34
C ASP A 128 -17.83 -22.92 0.85
N GLY A 129 -17.49 -24.20 0.63
CA GLY A 129 -16.87 -25.04 1.67
C GLY A 129 -15.38 -24.76 1.92
N TRP A 130 -14.67 -24.10 1.00
CA TRP A 130 -13.23 -23.83 1.10
C TRP A 130 -12.92 -22.42 1.63
N LEU A 131 -13.92 -21.53 1.62
CA LEU A 131 -13.82 -20.15 2.11
C LEU A 131 -14.00 -20.01 3.62
N VAL A 132 -14.55 -21.03 4.29
CA VAL A 132 -14.72 -21.04 5.74
C VAL A 132 -13.39 -21.35 6.40
N ASP A 133 -12.67 -20.31 6.83
CA ASP A 133 -11.54 -20.44 7.74
C ASP A 133 -12.07 -20.48 9.20
N PRO A 134 -12.01 -21.64 9.89
CA PRO A 134 -12.51 -21.76 11.26
C PRO A 134 -11.76 -20.87 12.26
N ARG A 135 -10.60 -20.33 11.89
CA ARG A 135 -9.80 -19.42 12.74
C ARG A 135 -10.08 -17.95 12.44
N ALA A 136 -10.82 -17.61 11.38
CA ALA A 136 -11.01 -16.23 10.95
C ALA A 136 -11.70 -15.37 12.01
N GLU A 137 -12.74 -15.89 12.67
CA GLU A 137 -13.45 -15.21 13.74
C GLU A 137 -12.51 -14.94 14.93
N ALA A 138 -11.92 -15.99 15.50
CA ALA A 138 -11.02 -15.87 16.63
C ALA A 138 -9.78 -14.99 16.35
N ALA A 139 -9.24 -15.03 15.12
CA ALA A 139 -8.13 -14.17 14.71
C ALA A 139 -8.56 -12.71 14.57
N THR A 140 -9.75 -12.46 14.03
CA THR A 140 -10.31 -11.11 13.86
C THR A 140 -10.64 -10.49 15.22
N GLU A 141 -11.28 -11.25 16.11
CA GLU A 141 -11.58 -10.81 17.47
C GLU A 141 -10.32 -10.49 18.25
N ARG A 142 -9.29 -11.36 18.17
CA ARG A 142 -8.00 -11.11 18.80
C ARG A 142 -7.34 -9.85 18.27
N ALA A 143 -7.27 -9.68 16.95
CA ALA A 143 -6.71 -8.49 16.34
C ALA A 143 -7.50 -7.21 16.68
N ALA A 144 -8.83 -7.30 16.79
CA ALA A 144 -9.67 -6.20 17.23
C ALA A 144 -9.42 -5.85 18.71
N ALA A 145 -9.32 -6.85 19.58
CA ALA A 145 -9.00 -6.68 20.99
C ALA A 145 -7.60 -6.06 21.17
N ASP A 146 -6.60 -6.54 20.45
CA ASP A 146 -5.22 -6.00 20.48
C ASP A 146 -5.21 -4.53 20.06
N ARG A 147 -5.92 -4.16 18.98
CA ARG A 147 -6.04 -2.77 18.54
C ARG A 147 -6.75 -1.88 19.56
N LEU A 148 -7.82 -2.37 20.18
CA LEU A 148 -8.53 -1.63 21.21
C LEU A 148 -7.65 -1.44 22.45
N ALA A 149 -6.89 -2.46 22.84
CA ALA A 149 -5.94 -2.38 23.95
C ALA A 149 -4.81 -1.38 23.66
N ASP A 150 -4.24 -1.40 22.46
CA ASP A 150 -3.22 -0.44 22.01
C ASP A 150 -3.76 1.00 22.04
N ALA A 151 -4.95 1.23 21.45
CA ALA A 151 -5.57 2.55 21.43
C ALA A 151 -5.92 3.04 22.85
N ALA A 152 -6.35 2.15 23.74
CA ALA A 152 -6.59 2.48 25.14
C ALA A 152 -5.29 2.85 25.86
N ALA A 153 -4.22 2.07 25.68
CA ALA A 153 -2.91 2.34 26.26
C ALA A 153 -2.36 3.71 25.80
N ASP A 154 -2.44 4.01 24.51
CA ASP A 154 -2.01 5.31 23.95
C ASP A 154 -2.78 6.48 24.59
N ARG A 155 -4.11 6.34 24.74
CA ARG A 155 -4.95 7.37 25.39
C ARG A 155 -4.59 7.57 26.85
N LEU A 156 -4.33 6.49 27.61
CA LEU A 156 -3.97 6.58 29.02
C LEU A 156 -2.60 7.24 29.23
N VAL A 157 -1.61 6.91 28.40
CA VAL A 157 -0.27 7.54 28.44
C VAL A 157 -0.35 9.00 28.05
N ALA A 158 -1.10 9.34 26.99
CA ALA A 158 -1.31 10.72 26.55
C ALA A 158 -1.96 11.56 27.66
N ALA A 159 -3.03 11.05 28.29
CA ALA A 159 -3.69 11.74 29.40
C ALA A 159 -2.77 11.95 30.62
N TRP A 160 -1.99 10.93 30.97
CA TRP A 160 -0.99 11.00 32.05
C TRP A 160 0.11 12.03 31.75
N SER A 161 0.67 12.03 30.55
CA SER A 161 1.71 12.99 30.15
C SER A 161 1.20 14.43 30.16
N ALA A 162 -0.03 14.67 29.69
CA ALA A 162 -0.66 15.97 29.71
C ALA A 162 -0.79 16.53 31.13
N ARG A 163 -1.23 15.71 32.10
CA ARG A 163 -1.29 16.11 33.52
C ARG A 163 0.10 16.47 34.07
N ARG A 164 1.14 15.73 33.67
CA ARG A 164 2.52 16.04 34.11
C ARG A 164 3.09 17.32 33.52
N ARG A 165 2.72 17.67 32.28
CA ARG A 165 3.09 18.95 31.68
C ARG A 165 2.46 20.13 32.42
N LEU A 166 1.27 19.95 32.98
CA LEU A 166 0.51 20.98 33.70
C LEU A 166 0.82 21.05 35.21
N ALA A 167 1.62 20.13 35.75
CA ALA A 167 1.90 20.07 37.18
C ALA A 167 2.81 21.23 37.66
N PRO A 168 2.53 21.84 38.84
CA PRO A 168 3.36 22.91 39.41
C PRO A 168 4.80 22.44 39.65
N GLY A 169 5.79 23.18 39.15
CA GLY A 169 7.22 22.84 39.29
C GLY A 169 7.87 22.18 38.07
N ALA A 170 7.21 22.18 36.90
CA ALA A 170 7.83 21.78 35.64
C ALA A 170 9.08 22.64 35.36
N ARG A 171 10.27 22.01 35.41
CA ARG A 171 11.54 22.65 35.02
C ARG A 171 11.53 22.98 33.52
N ALA A 172 12.46 23.86 33.10
CA ALA A 172 12.61 24.38 31.73
C ALA A 172 12.12 23.43 30.62
N PRO A 173 11.26 23.89 29.70
CA PRO A 173 10.36 23.06 28.91
C PRO A 173 11.08 21.97 28.10
N HIS A 174 12.21 22.32 27.47
CA HIS A 174 12.86 21.44 26.48
C HIS A 174 13.53 20.18 27.07
N ARG A 175 14.15 20.29 28.26
CA ARG A 175 14.78 19.14 28.95
C ARG A 175 13.73 18.26 29.64
N THR A 176 12.59 18.84 29.96
CA THR A 176 11.45 18.14 30.57
C THR A 176 10.68 17.33 29.52
N ASP A 177 10.56 17.84 28.29
CA ASP A 177 9.84 17.15 27.21
C ASP A 177 10.56 15.90 26.69
N THR A 178 11.88 15.97 26.50
CA THR A 178 12.68 14.81 26.05
C THR A 178 12.68 13.68 27.10
N ARG A 179 12.78 14.05 28.38
CA ARG A 179 12.66 13.11 29.50
C ARG A 179 11.26 12.52 29.60
N LEU A 180 10.22 13.36 29.47
CA LEU A 180 8.83 12.90 29.51
C LEU A 180 8.53 11.94 28.36
N ALA A 181 9.04 12.21 27.16
CA ALA A 181 8.91 11.29 26.01
C ALA A 181 9.56 9.93 26.27
N ALA A 182 10.74 9.89 26.91
CA ALA A 182 11.37 8.62 27.30
C ALA A 182 10.54 7.88 28.37
N GLU A 183 9.96 8.61 29.32
CA GLU A 183 9.09 8.05 30.35
C GLU A 183 7.74 7.57 29.76
N GLU A 184 7.18 8.25 28.75
CA GLU A 184 5.98 7.82 27.99
C GLU A 184 6.21 6.47 27.30
N VAL A 185 7.34 6.31 26.60
CA VAL A 185 7.70 5.04 25.94
C VAL A 185 7.86 3.92 26.97
N LEU A 186 8.49 4.21 28.10
CA LEU A 186 8.65 3.25 29.19
C LEU A 186 7.30 2.84 29.78
N VAL A 187 6.43 3.79 30.12
CA VAL A 187 5.12 3.50 30.71
C VAL A 187 4.22 2.76 29.73
N ARG A 188 4.20 3.14 28.45
CA ARG A 188 3.44 2.45 27.40
C ARG A 188 3.81 0.97 27.31
N ARG A 189 5.11 0.66 27.36
CA ARG A 189 5.61 -0.72 27.28
C ARG A 189 5.08 -1.63 28.40
N TYR A 190 4.86 -1.08 29.60
CA TYR A 190 4.44 -1.83 30.79
C TYR A 190 2.95 -1.71 31.12
N LEU A 191 2.16 -1.01 30.29
CA LEU A 191 0.70 -0.94 30.42
C LEU A 191 -0.01 -2.15 29.83
N LEU A 192 0.55 -2.73 28.76
CA LEU A 192 0.03 -3.93 28.13
C LEU A 192 0.77 -5.15 28.66
N PRO A 193 0.09 -6.27 28.93
CA PRO A 193 0.74 -7.52 29.30
C PRO A 193 1.43 -8.10 28.06
N VAL A 194 2.67 -7.69 27.83
CA VAL A 194 3.58 -8.35 26.89
C VAL A 194 4.59 -9.14 27.72
N GLU A 195 4.91 -10.34 27.23
CA GLU A 195 5.97 -11.26 27.69
C GLU A 195 7.03 -10.60 28.57
N ALA A 196 7.34 -11.22 29.72
CA ALA A 196 8.21 -10.71 30.78
C ALA A 196 9.39 -9.89 30.25
N GLY A 197 9.22 -8.56 30.24
CA GLY A 197 10.23 -7.63 29.77
C GLY A 197 11.53 -7.72 30.58
N PRO A 198 12.63 -7.16 30.06
CA PRO A 198 13.90 -7.13 30.79
C PRO A 198 13.71 -6.47 32.16
N ARG A 199 14.39 -7.01 33.19
CA ARG A 199 14.31 -6.48 34.55
C ARG A 199 14.62 -4.98 34.56
N LEU A 200 13.63 -4.19 34.94
CA LEU A 200 13.77 -2.74 35.08
C LEU A 200 14.75 -2.39 36.21
N CYS A 201 15.56 -1.36 35.98
CA CYS A 201 16.35 -0.75 37.05
C CYS A 201 15.41 -0.13 38.12
N GLU A 202 15.93 0.15 39.32
CA GLU A 202 15.10 0.69 40.42
C GLU A 202 14.42 2.01 40.03
N SER A 203 15.13 2.89 39.32
CA SER A 203 14.60 4.17 38.87
C SER A 203 13.42 4.01 37.90
N ASP A 204 13.56 3.12 36.91
CA ASP A 204 12.49 2.83 35.94
C ASP A 204 11.29 2.16 36.62
N ARG A 205 11.52 1.25 37.58
CA ARG A 205 10.45 0.65 38.38
C ARG A 205 9.66 1.70 39.15
N HIS A 206 10.35 2.68 39.74
CA HIS A 206 9.69 3.77 40.45
C HIS A 206 8.85 4.64 39.50
N ILE A 207 9.38 4.97 38.31
CA ILE A 207 8.68 5.75 37.28
C ILE A 207 7.40 5.03 36.84
N VAL A 208 7.50 3.75 36.47
CA VAL A 208 6.35 2.93 36.02
C VAL A 208 5.31 2.80 37.11
N ARG A 209 5.70 2.44 38.35
CA ARG A 209 4.75 2.31 39.47
C ARG A 209 4.00 3.60 39.75
N ARG A 210 4.70 4.73 39.77
CA ARG A 210 4.08 6.05 39.98
C ARG A 210 3.12 6.41 38.85
N ALA A 211 3.50 6.14 37.60
CA ALA A 211 2.66 6.41 36.44
C ALA A 211 1.39 5.54 36.44
N LEU A 212 1.51 4.24 36.69
CA LEU A 212 0.37 3.33 36.78
C LEU A 212 -0.58 3.69 37.92
N ALA A 213 -0.05 4.04 39.10
CA ALA A 213 -0.86 4.52 40.21
C ALA A 213 -1.60 5.82 39.85
N ASP A 214 -0.95 6.75 39.13
CA ASP A 214 -1.61 7.97 38.67
C ASP A 214 -2.70 7.70 37.64
N ILE A 215 -2.42 6.85 36.65
CA ILE A 215 -3.37 6.44 35.62
C ILE A 215 -4.58 5.77 36.26
N ALA A 216 -4.38 4.81 37.17
CA ALA A 216 -5.46 4.11 37.86
C ALA A 216 -6.36 5.06 38.67
N ARG A 217 -5.78 6.01 39.40
CA ARG A 217 -6.54 7.01 40.17
C ARG A 217 -7.46 7.87 39.29
N HIS A 218 -7.01 8.22 38.08
CA HIS A 218 -7.78 9.10 37.19
C HIS A 218 -8.69 8.33 36.24
N ALA A 219 -8.39 7.06 35.94
CA ALA A 219 -9.27 6.19 35.18
C ALA A 219 -10.52 5.77 35.98
N ALA A 220 -10.44 5.71 37.30
CA ALA A 220 -11.57 5.40 38.19
C ALA A 220 -12.45 6.62 38.54
N ALA A 221 -12.06 7.83 38.13
CA ALA A 221 -12.72 9.09 38.48
C ALA A 221 -13.55 9.70 37.34
N GLY A 222 -13.62 9.05 36.18
CA GLY A 222 -14.45 9.41 35.03
C GLY A 222 -15.37 8.27 34.64
#